data_AF-A0A9J7BHG6-F1
#
_entry.id   AF-A0A9J7BHG6-F1
#
_cell.length_a   1.000
_cell.length_b   1.000
_cell.length_c   1.000
_cell.angle_alpha   90.00
_cell.angle_beta   90.00
_cell.angle_gamma   90.00
#
_symmetry.space_group_name_H-M   'P 1'
#
loop_
_entity.id
_entity.type
_entity.pdbx_description
1 polymer ?
#
loop_
_entity_poly.entity_id
_entity_poly.type
_entity_poly.pdbx_seq_one_letter_code
_entity_poly.pdbx_strand_id
1 'polypeptide(L)'
;MRIHQLLCLLLLSAFSVAVAQKIPAPGSRTLMDAHNCYPYWEWWSDRIDRALSAGTPVAIEQDLAWYTNRVTGKSWSVVAHGEPVTGHEPTMEQYFFARVRPVVEDALKRGNHGDWPLITLNLDFKDNKPEHLAGVLALLRKYQDWITSAPKGDSLGTVQPLDVKPILVLTGEPDAQQKVFYDELQPNERVLAFGAIHTEGKNPQAAPEVLDPEKANNYRRWWNNPWRVVEAAGQPNAGEWTPEKMARLRALVERAHANGLWIRFYTLDGATEKELSCNGWFRSYNFGSLEAARSRWRAAQAAHVDYIASDQYELLAKELSSGKH
;
A
#
# COMPACT_ATOMS: atom_id res chain seq x y z
N MET A 1 72.86 6.11 -29.19
CA MET A 1 72.44 7.01 -28.10
C MET A 1 70.95 7.29 -28.28
N ARG A 2 70.08 6.77 -27.38
CA ARG A 2 68.65 7.13 -27.18
C ARG A 2 67.69 6.77 -28.35
N ILE A 3 66.47 6.23 -28.20
CA ILE A 3 65.46 6.18 -27.12
C ILE A 3 64.68 4.85 -27.23
N HIS A 4 64.42 4.18 -26.11
CA HIS A 4 63.43 3.11 -25.97
C HIS A 4 62.02 3.74 -25.90
N GLN A 5 61.10 3.33 -26.77
CA GLN A 5 59.69 3.68 -26.63
C GLN A 5 59.00 2.65 -25.73
N LEU A 6 58.68 3.08 -24.51
CA LEU A 6 57.83 2.38 -23.56
C LEU A 6 56.36 2.63 -23.96
N LEU A 7 55.62 1.60 -24.33
CA LEU A 7 54.18 1.67 -24.58
C LEU A 7 53.46 1.43 -23.24
N CYS A 8 53.01 2.48 -22.57
CA CYS A 8 52.11 2.38 -21.42
C CYS A 8 50.68 2.09 -21.91
N LEU A 9 50.20 0.85 -21.75
CA LEU A 9 48.77 0.55 -21.78
C LEU A 9 48.12 1.06 -20.49
N LEU A 10 47.39 2.16 -20.58
CA LEU A 10 46.44 2.60 -19.55
C LEU A 10 45.15 1.78 -19.69
N LEU A 11 44.99 0.80 -18.79
CA LEU A 11 43.71 0.16 -18.52
C LEU A 11 42.78 1.17 -17.83
N LEU A 12 41.93 1.83 -18.61
CA LEU A 12 40.79 2.60 -18.10
C LEU A 12 39.73 1.61 -17.58
N SER A 13 39.85 1.23 -16.31
CA SER A 13 38.77 0.59 -15.56
C SER A 13 37.62 1.59 -15.43
N ALA A 14 36.59 1.43 -16.26
CA ALA A 14 35.33 2.13 -16.14
C ALA A 14 34.64 1.70 -14.84
N PHE A 15 34.84 2.47 -13.76
CA PHE A 15 33.99 2.38 -12.58
C PHE A 15 32.59 2.81 -12.99
N SER A 16 31.69 1.84 -13.16
CA SER A 16 30.26 2.12 -13.21
C SER A 16 29.87 2.69 -11.86
N VAL A 17 29.61 4.00 -11.82
CA VAL A 17 29.02 4.64 -10.65
C VAL A 17 27.61 4.05 -10.53
N ALA A 18 27.42 3.13 -9.59
CA ALA A 18 26.10 2.64 -9.25
C ALA A 18 25.25 3.85 -8.83
N VAL A 19 24.25 4.19 -9.63
CA VAL A 19 23.25 5.19 -9.25
C VAL A 19 22.53 4.63 -8.03
N ALA A 20 22.74 5.27 -6.87
CA ALA A 20 22.07 4.87 -5.64
C ALA A 20 20.55 4.90 -5.85
N GLN A 21 19.92 3.76 -5.59
CA GLN A 21 18.49 3.54 -5.71
C GLN A 21 17.73 4.59 -4.86
N LYS A 22 16.86 5.40 -5.48
CA LYS A 22 15.99 6.32 -4.75
C LYS A 22 14.75 5.54 -4.29
N ILE A 23 14.77 5.11 -3.03
CA ILE A 23 13.59 4.61 -2.32
C ILE A 23 12.52 5.72 -2.36
N PRO A 24 11.24 5.43 -2.70
CA PRO A 24 10.19 6.42 -2.62
C PRO A 24 9.98 6.85 -1.16
N ALA A 25 10.55 7.99 -0.79
CA ALA A 25 10.31 8.62 0.50
C ALA A 25 8.83 9.06 0.61
N PRO A 26 8.29 9.22 1.82
CA PRO A 26 7.01 9.90 2.02
C PRO A 26 6.91 11.20 1.22
N GLY A 27 5.80 11.37 0.49
CA GLY A 27 5.53 12.54 -0.36
C GLY A 27 6.25 12.55 -1.71
N SER A 28 7.11 11.55 -2.00
CA SER A 28 7.85 11.50 -3.27
C SER A 28 6.99 11.11 -4.47
N ARG A 29 5.85 10.45 -4.25
CA ARG A 29 4.90 10.05 -5.30
C ARG A 29 3.50 9.85 -4.75
N THR A 30 2.49 10.15 -5.57
CA THR A 30 1.09 9.80 -5.33
C THR A 30 0.68 8.64 -6.21
N LEU A 31 0.17 7.57 -5.61
CA LEU A 31 -0.32 6.39 -6.30
C LEU A 31 -1.83 6.25 -6.17
N MET A 32 -2.44 5.71 -7.24
CA MET A 32 -3.76 5.10 -7.14
C MET A 32 -3.63 3.81 -6.30
N ASP A 33 -4.57 3.65 -5.37
CA ASP A 33 -4.77 2.42 -4.62
C ASP A 33 -6.11 1.78 -5.00
N ALA A 34 -6.03 0.59 -5.60
CA ALA A 34 -7.17 -0.22 -5.99
C ALA A 34 -7.82 -0.81 -4.74
N HIS A 35 -8.81 -0.09 -4.21
CA HIS A 35 -9.63 -0.51 -3.09
C HIS A 35 -10.51 -1.70 -3.49
N ASN A 36 -10.80 -2.58 -2.53
CA ASN A 36 -11.58 -3.80 -2.74
C ASN A 36 -11.16 -4.61 -3.98
N CYS A 37 -9.86 -4.70 -4.26
CA CYS A 37 -9.36 -5.28 -5.51
C CYS A 37 -9.37 -6.82 -5.51
N TYR A 38 -10.47 -7.42 -5.05
CA TYR A 38 -10.69 -8.84 -4.88
C TYR A 38 -12.13 -9.23 -5.21
N PRO A 39 -12.41 -10.52 -5.50
CA PRO A 39 -13.75 -10.97 -5.87
C PRO A 39 -14.71 -10.99 -4.68
N TYR A 40 -15.98 -10.86 -4.98
CA TYR A 40 -17.08 -11.06 -4.02
C TYR A 40 -18.01 -12.13 -4.55
N TRP A 41 -18.24 -13.21 -3.78
CA TRP A 41 -19.26 -14.20 -4.11
C TRP A 41 -19.19 -14.71 -5.57
N GLU A 42 -17.97 -14.98 -6.06
CA GLU A 42 -17.64 -15.38 -7.45
C GLU A 42 -17.69 -14.27 -8.52
N TRP A 43 -18.14 -13.06 -8.17
CA TRP A 43 -18.15 -11.90 -9.06
C TRP A 43 -16.82 -11.13 -9.03
N TRP A 44 -16.56 -10.41 -10.12
CA TRP A 44 -15.47 -9.42 -10.23
C TRP A 44 -14.06 -9.99 -9.97
N SER A 45 -13.81 -11.23 -10.40
CA SER A 45 -12.50 -11.90 -10.34
C SER A 45 -11.43 -11.26 -11.24
N ASP A 46 -11.82 -10.31 -12.09
CA ASP A 46 -10.99 -9.54 -13.00
C ASP A 46 -10.48 -8.23 -12.39
N ARG A 47 -10.87 -7.85 -11.16
CA ARG A 47 -10.48 -6.57 -10.53
C ARG A 47 -8.97 -6.38 -10.45
N ILE A 48 -8.22 -7.43 -10.11
CA ILE A 48 -6.76 -7.35 -10.08
C ILE A 48 -6.15 -7.14 -11.47
N ASP A 49 -6.71 -7.78 -12.50
CA ASP A 49 -6.24 -7.58 -13.88
C ASP A 49 -6.54 -6.15 -14.35
N ARG A 50 -7.70 -5.61 -13.98
CA ARG A 50 -8.09 -4.22 -14.24
C ARG A 50 -7.17 -3.23 -13.53
N ALA A 51 -6.85 -3.45 -12.25
CA ALA A 51 -5.91 -2.62 -11.51
C ALA A 51 -4.51 -2.64 -12.14
N LEU A 52 -4.01 -3.82 -12.52
CA LEU A 52 -2.71 -3.96 -13.20
C LEU A 52 -2.72 -3.30 -14.59
N SER A 53 -3.84 -3.33 -15.32
CA SER A 53 -3.98 -2.68 -16.62
C SER A 53 -3.88 -1.15 -16.56
N ALA A 54 -4.13 -0.56 -15.38
CA ALA A 54 -3.95 0.88 -15.15
C ALA A 54 -2.47 1.30 -15.10
N GLY A 55 -1.54 0.33 -15.04
CA GLY A 55 -0.10 0.55 -15.09
C GLY A 55 0.56 0.58 -13.71
N THR A 56 1.87 0.34 -13.68
CA THR A 56 2.71 0.44 -12.47
C THR A 56 3.52 1.75 -12.46
N PRO A 57 3.84 2.34 -11.29
CA PRO A 57 3.56 1.83 -9.95
C PRO A 57 2.08 1.96 -9.54
N VAL A 58 1.59 0.97 -8.77
CA VAL A 58 0.19 0.87 -8.32
C VAL A 58 0.12 0.36 -6.88
N ALA A 59 -0.90 0.76 -6.12
CA ALA A 59 -1.26 0.13 -4.85
C ALA A 59 -2.51 -0.75 -5.02
N ILE A 60 -2.56 -1.88 -4.32
CA ILE A 60 -3.63 -2.88 -4.41
C ILE A 60 -3.97 -3.33 -3.00
N GLU A 61 -5.24 -3.21 -2.62
CA GLU A 61 -5.75 -3.72 -1.35
C GLU A 61 -6.29 -5.15 -1.47
N GLN A 62 -6.04 -5.97 -0.46
CA GLN A 62 -6.61 -7.30 -0.29
C GLN A 62 -7.17 -7.47 1.13
N ASP A 63 -8.46 -7.80 1.22
CA ASP A 63 -9.08 -8.16 2.49
C ASP A 63 -8.83 -9.64 2.79
N LEU A 64 -8.39 -9.94 4.01
CA LEU A 64 -8.05 -11.29 4.42
C LEU A 64 -8.94 -11.76 5.56
N ALA A 65 -9.54 -12.93 5.39
CA ALA A 65 -10.31 -13.61 6.42
C ALA A 65 -9.75 -15.00 6.72
N TRP A 66 -9.90 -15.44 7.97
CA TRP A 66 -9.50 -16.79 8.37
C TRP A 66 -10.66 -17.78 8.24
N TYR A 67 -10.46 -18.82 7.43
CA TYR A 67 -11.42 -19.90 7.29
C TYR A 67 -10.94 -21.15 8.03
N THR A 68 -11.85 -21.83 8.74
CA THR A 68 -11.64 -23.16 9.32
C THR A 68 -12.70 -24.12 8.80
N ASN A 69 -12.26 -25.15 8.09
CA ASN A 69 -13.14 -26.20 7.63
C ASN A 69 -13.67 -27.01 8.83
N ARG A 70 -14.98 -26.95 9.08
CA ARG A 70 -15.60 -27.58 10.25
C ARG A 70 -15.52 -29.12 10.26
N VAL A 71 -15.34 -29.75 9.10
CA VAL A 71 -15.27 -31.22 8.99
C VAL A 71 -13.85 -31.73 9.28
N THR A 72 -12.83 -31.05 8.74
CA THR A 72 -11.44 -31.49 8.81
C THR A 72 -10.61 -30.79 9.89
N GLY A 73 -11.09 -29.66 10.41
CA GLY A 73 -10.33 -28.77 11.31
C GLY A 73 -9.22 -27.97 10.63
N LYS A 74 -8.98 -28.19 9.32
CA LYS A 74 -7.95 -27.46 8.57
C LYS A 74 -8.36 -25.99 8.42
N SER A 75 -7.40 -25.08 8.60
CA SER A 75 -7.62 -23.65 8.48
C SER A 75 -6.64 -22.99 7.52
N TRP A 76 -7.07 -21.91 6.87
CA TRP A 76 -6.25 -21.12 5.95
C TRP A 76 -6.81 -19.70 5.75
N SER A 77 -5.96 -18.79 5.29
CA SER A 77 -6.34 -17.44 4.90
C SER A 77 -6.95 -17.44 3.51
N VAL A 78 -8.06 -16.73 3.35
CA VAL A 78 -8.71 -16.48 2.06
C VAL A 78 -8.92 -14.99 1.84
N VAL A 79 -9.04 -14.60 0.58
CA VAL A 79 -9.34 -13.22 0.20
C VAL A 79 -10.85 -13.00 0.29
N ALA A 80 -11.30 -12.25 1.29
CA ALA A 80 -12.71 -11.98 1.55
C ALA A 80 -12.89 -10.76 2.46
N HIS A 81 -13.93 -9.98 2.21
CA HIS A 81 -14.24 -8.79 3.01
C HIS A 81 -14.76 -9.08 4.43
N GLY A 82 -15.30 -10.27 4.66
CA GLY A 82 -15.86 -10.63 5.95
C GLY A 82 -16.78 -11.83 5.87
N GLU A 83 -17.42 -12.14 6.98
CA GLU A 83 -18.35 -13.27 7.08
C GLU A 83 -19.63 -13.06 6.25
N PRO A 84 -20.25 -14.15 5.76
CA PRO A 84 -19.81 -15.54 5.90
C PRO A 84 -18.67 -15.89 4.93
N VAL A 85 -17.71 -16.69 5.40
CA VAL A 85 -16.60 -17.23 4.60
C VAL A 85 -16.81 -18.73 4.41
N THR A 86 -16.69 -19.21 3.17
CA THR A 86 -17.03 -20.60 2.79
C THR A 86 -15.81 -21.50 2.64
N GLY A 87 -14.63 -20.92 2.43
CA GLY A 87 -13.38 -21.61 2.11
C GLY A 87 -13.17 -21.83 0.61
N HIS A 88 -14.13 -21.47 -0.24
CA HIS A 88 -14.01 -21.52 -1.71
C HIS A 88 -13.44 -20.22 -2.28
N GLU A 89 -13.39 -19.16 -1.49
CA GLU A 89 -12.75 -17.91 -1.86
C GLU A 89 -11.27 -18.16 -2.16
N PRO A 90 -10.68 -17.45 -3.13
CA PRO A 90 -9.30 -17.72 -3.50
C PRO A 90 -8.36 -17.30 -2.36
N THR A 91 -7.21 -17.97 -2.27
CA THR A 91 -6.14 -17.53 -1.38
C THR A 91 -5.37 -16.35 -1.97
N MET A 92 -4.65 -15.60 -1.14
CA MET A 92 -3.76 -14.54 -1.62
C MET A 92 -2.68 -15.07 -2.58
N GLU A 93 -2.23 -16.32 -2.41
CA GLU A 93 -1.32 -16.96 -3.36
C GLU A 93 -1.95 -17.11 -4.75
N GLN A 94 -3.19 -17.60 -4.80
CA GLN A 94 -3.90 -17.86 -6.06
C GLN A 94 -4.36 -16.58 -6.75
N TYR A 95 -4.80 -15.59 -5.97
CA TYR A 95 -5.44 -14.40 -6.52
C TYR A 95 -4.46 -13.24 -6.71
N PHE A 96 -3.60 -12.97 -5.73
CA PHE A 96 -2.62 -11.88 -5.83
C PHE A 96 -1.30 -12.35 -6.46
N PHE A 97 -0.56 -13.24 -5.77
CA PHE A 97 0.80 -13.59 -6.19
C PHE A 97 0.86 -14.23 -7.59
N ALA A 98 -0.09 -15.10 -7.92
CA ALA A 98 -0.15 -15.70 -9.27
C ALA A 98 -0.40 -14.66 -10.36
N ARG A 99 -1.19 -13.61 -10.10
CA ARG A 99 -1.55 -12.59 -11.10
C ARG A 99 -0.50 -11.51 -11.27
N VAL A 100 0.20 -11.13 -10.20
CA VAL A 100 1.31 -10.17 -10.29
C VAL A 100 2.61 -10.79 -10.78
N ARG A 101 2.73 -12.13 -10.75
CA ARG A 101 3.93 -12.89 -11.15
C ARG A 101 4.56 -12.41 -12.46
N PRO A 102 3.82 -12.26 -13.58
CA PRO A 102 4.44 -11.86 -14.85
C PRO A 102 5.09 -10.47 -14.77
N VAL A 103 4.47 -9.53 -14.04
CA VAL A 103 5.00 -8.17 -13.84
C VAL A 103 6.26 -8.22 -12.97
N VAL A 104 6.23 -9.00 -11.89
CA VAL A 104 7.32 -9.06 -10.91
C VAL A 104 8.53 -9.81 -11.46
N GLU A 105 8.34 -10.99 -12.06
CA GLU A 105 9.45 -11.79 -12.60
C GLU A 105 10.14 -11.08 -13.77
N ASP A 106 9.39 -10.37 -14.61
CA ASP A 106 9.95 -9.53 -15.66
C ASP A 106 10.75 -8.36 -15.08
N ALA A 107 10.23 -7.67 -14.05
CA ALA A 107 10.95 -6.59 -13.38
C ALA A 107 12.28 -7.08 -12.75
N LEU A 108 12.25 -8.22 -12.05
CA LEU A 108 13.44 -8.85 -11.48
C LEU A 108 14.46 -9.23 -12.56
N LYS A 109 14.00 -9.79 -13.70
CA LYS A 109 14.86 -10.17 -14.81
C LYS A 109 15.53 -8.96 -15.49
N ARG A 110 14.81 -7.84 -15.63
CA ARG A 110 15.35 -6.62 -16.25
C ARG A 110 16.35 -5.88 -15.35
N GLY A 111 16.27 -6.07 -14.04
CA GLY A 111 17.12 -5.36 -13.07
C GLY A 111 16.95 -3.83 -13.11
N ASN A 112 15.85 -3.31 -13.68
CA ASN A 112 15.57 -1.88 -13.66
C ASN A 112 14.90 -1.51 -12.32
N HIS A 113 15.71 -1.04 -11.39
CA HIS A 113 15.29 -0.72 -10.03
C HIS A 113 14.72 0.71 -9.87
N GLY A 114 14.70 1.53 -10.94
CA GLY A 114 14.39 2.95 -10.85
C GLY A 114 12.97 3.28 -10.36
N ASP A 115 12.00 2.41 -10.64
CA ASP A 115 10.57 2.63 -10.34
C ASP A 115 10.05 1.77 -9.18
N TRP A 116 10.93 1.00 -8.53
CA TRP A 116 10.52 0.10 -7.45
C TRP A 116 10.17 0.87 -6.15
N PRO A 117 9.21 0.36 -5.35
CA PRO A 117 8.36 -0.80 -5.62
C PRO A 117 7.31 -0.49 -6.70
N LEU A 118 7.07 -1.47 -7.57
CA LEU A 118 6.07 -1.41 -8.63
C LEU A 118 4.65 -1.63 -8.10
N ILE A 119 4.53 -2.43 -7.05
CA ILE A 119 3.24 -2.77 -6.44
C ILE A 119 3.34 -2.55 -4.94
N THR A 120 2.45 -1.74 -4.38
CA THR A 120 2.22 -1.72 -2.93
C THR A 120 1.01 -2.60 -2.63
N LEU A 121 1.21 -3.70 -1.91
CA LEU A 121 0.15 -4.58 -1.41
C LEU A 121 -0.29 -4.09 -0.02
N ASN A 122 -1.52 -3.62 0.10
CA ASN A 122 -2.14 -3.26 1.37
C ASN A 122 -3.01 -4.42 1.87
N LEU A 123 -2.73 -4.94 3.06
CA LEU A 123 -3.45 -6.06 3.66
C LEU A 123 -4.42 -5.57 4.73
N ASP A 124 -5.72 -5.75 4.49
CA ASP A 124 -6.76 -5.50 5.48
C ASP A 124 -7.23 -6.82 6.13
N PHE A 125 -6.76 -7.06 7.35
CA PHE A 125 -7.10 -8.24 8.12
C PHE A 125 -8.46 -8.10 8.80
N LYS A 126 -9.40 -8.99 8.48
CA LYS A 126 -10.73 -9.05 9.12
C LYS A 126 -10.74 -9.72 10.49
N ASP A 127 -9.64 -10.35 10.85
CA ASP A 127 -9.33 -10.77 12.21
C ASP A 127 -7.83 -10.72 12.47
N ASN A 128 -7.45 -10.66 13.75
CA ASN A 128 -6.04 -10.65 14.17
C ASN A 128 -5.66 -11.95 14.88
N LYS A 129 -6.20 -13.10 14.43
CA LYS A 129 -5.86 -14.41 15.03
C LYS A 129 -4.36 -14.69 14.78
N PRO A 130 -3.59 -15.11 15.79
CA PRO A 130 -2.16 -15.39 15.61
C PRO A 130 -1.87 -16.38 14.48
N GLU A 131 -2.70 -17.42 14.32
CA GLU A 131 -2.55 -18.43 13.28
C GLU A 131 -2.78 -17.86 11.87
N HIS A 132 -3.69 -16.91 11.75
CA HIS A 132 -3.95 -16.21 10.49
C HIS A 132 -2.75 -15.35 10.10
N LEU A 133 -2.28 -14.52 11.03
CA LEU A 133 -1.09 -13.67 10.83
C LEU A 133 0.15 -14.50 10.51
N ALA A 134 0.37 -15.61 11.23
CA ALA A 134 1.49 -16.52 10.98
C ALA A 134 1.38 -17.21 9.61
N GLY A 135 0.18 -17.60 9.19
CA GLY A 135 -0.09 -18.16 7.87
C GLY A 135 0.25 -17.17 6.75
N VAL A 136 -0.11 -15.89 6.93
CA VAL A 136 0.26 -14.84 5.98
C VAL A 136 1.77 -14.58 5.99
N LEU A 137 2.43 -14.50 7.15
CA LEU A 137 3.89 -14.34 7.23
C LEU A 137 4.63 -15.49 6.53
N ALA A 138 4.17 -16.73 6.69
CA ALA A 138 4.75 -17.89 5.98
C ALA A 138 4.63 -17.76 4.46
N LEU A 139 3.49 -17.25 3.97
CA LEU A 139 3.31 -16.96 2.55
C LEU A 139 4.24 -15.82 2.09
N LEU A 140 4.38 -14.73 2.85
CA LEU A 140 5.31 -13.65 2.52
C LEU A 140 6.77 -14.16 2.46
N ARG A 141 7.17 -15.05 3.38
CA ARG A 141 8.50 -15.69 3.37
C ARG A 141 8.74 -16.53 2.12
N LYS A 142 7.71 -17.20 1.59
CA LYS A 142 7.77 -17.94 0.32
C LYS A 142 8.07 -17.01 -0.87
N TYR A 143 7.63 -15.76 -0.82
CA TYR A 143 7.81 -14.75 -1.87
C TYR A 143 8.81 -13.64 -1.48
N GLN A 144 9.68 -13.86 -0.49
CA GLN A 144 10.59 -12.82 0.05
C GLN A 144 11.53 -12.20 -0.99
N ASP A 145 11.84 -12.92 -2.06
CA ASP A 145 12.69 -12.41 -3.16
C ASP A 145 11.99 -11.32 -3.98
N TRP A 146 10.66 -11.22 -3.87
CA TRP A 146 9.85 -10.22 -4.55
C TRP A 146 9.53 -9.02 -3.66
N ILE A 147 9.73 -9.14 -2.35
CA ILE A 147 9.20 -8.24 -1.32
C ILE A 147 10.28 -7.30 -0.78
N THR A 148 9.99 -6.01 -0.83
CA THR A 148 10.74 -4.93 -0.20
C THR A 148 10.76 -5.17 1.29
N SER A 149 11.96 -5.13 1.86
CA SER A 149 12.15 -5.57 3.24
C SER A 149 13.22 -4.75 3.95
N ALA A 150 13.22 -4.78 5.27
CA ALA A 150 14.26 -4.18 6.10
C ALA A 150 14.89 -5.24 7.02
N PRO A 151 16.15 -5.09 7.44
CA PRO A 151 16.65 -5.79 8.61
C PRO A 151 15.75 -5.52 9.83
N LYS A 152 15.53 -6.51 10.70
CA LYS A 152 14.87 -6.25 12.00
C LYS A 152 15.72 -5.31 12.86
N GLY A 153 17.04 -5.53 12.90
CA GLY A 153 17.94 -4.78 13.77
C GLY A 153 17.65 -5.00 15.26
N ASP A 154 18.30 -4.20 16.10
CA ASP A 154 18.28 -4.38 17.56
C ASP A 154 17.27 -3.48 18.29
N SER A 155 16.61 -2.55 17.58
CA SER A 155 15.69 -1.58 18.18
C SER A 155 14.53 -1.25 17.24
N LEU A 156 13.31 -1.32 17.77
CA LEU A 156 12.09 -0.88 17.07
C LEU A 156 12.18 0.60 16.68
N GLY A 157 12.71 1.47 17.55
CA GLY A 157 12.77 2.92 17.30
C GLY A 157 13.73 3.33 16.19
N THR A 158 14.62 2.43 15.73
CA THR A 158 15.60 2.74 14.70
C THR A 158 15.12 2.27 13.34
N VAL A 159 14.73 3.24 12.51
CA VAL A 159 14.38 3.03 11.10
C VAL A 159 15.56 2.41 10.33
N GLN A 160 15.41 1.13 9.93
CA GLN A 160 16.39 0.48 9.06
C GLN A 160 16.13 0.81 7.59
N PRO A 161 17.18 0.85 6.73
CA PRO A 161 17.03 1.08 5.31
C PRO A 161 16.29 -0.08 4.63
N LEU A 162 15.49 0.25 3.61
CA LEU A 162 14.80 -0.75 2.80
C LEU A 162 15.73 -1.33 1.74
N ASP A 163 15.76 -2.66 1.65
CA ASP A 163 16.13 -3.39 0.45
C ASP A 163 14.90 -3.42 -0.45
N VAL A 164 14.86 -2.50 -1.42
CA VAL A 164 13.69 -2.29 -2.26
C VAL A 164 13.64 -3.32 -3.37
N LYS A 165 12.47 -3.97 -3.47
CA LYS A 165 12.09 -5.00 -4.43
C LYS A 165 10.73 -4.66 -5.07
N PRO A 166 10.24 -5.41 -6.07
CA PRO A 166 9.04 -5.02 -6.80
C PRO A 166 7.77 -4.83 -5.97
N ILE A 167 7.61 -5.56 -4.86
CA ILE A 167 6.41 -5.48 -4.00
C ILE A 167 6.77 -4.82 -2.66
N LEU A 168 5.98 -3.86 -2.19
CA LEU A 168 6.00 -3.38 -0.79
C LEU A 168 4.73 -3.86 -0.09
N VAL A 169 4.83 -4.44 1.09
CA VAL A 169 3.66 -4.94 1.83
C VAL A 169 3.38 -4.03 3.03
N LEU A 170 2.15 -3.55 3.13
CA LEU A 170 1.64 -2.71 4.21
C LEU A 170 0.51 -3.43 4.95
N THR A 171 0.44 -3.26 6.27
CA THR A 171 -0.58 -3.86 7.15
C THR A 171 -1.17 -2.81 8.09
N GLY A 172 -2.18 -3.18 8.88
CA GLY A 172 -2.93 -2.25 9.74
C GLY A 172 -2.22 -1.85 11.05
N GLU A 173 -2.98 -1.16 11.90
CA GLU A 173 -2.55 -0.69 13.22
C GLU A 173 -2.49 -1.75 14.34
N PRO A 174 -3.24 -2.87 14.36
CA PRO A 174 -3.30 -3.73 15.55
C PRO A 174 -1.94 -4.26 16.02
N ASP A 175 -1.67 -4.17 17.33
CA ASP A 175 -0.43 -4.69 17.94
C ASP A 175 -0.23 -6.19 17.74
N ALA A 176 -1.31 -6.96 17.60
CA ALA A 176 -1.21 -8.38 17.25
C ALA A 176 -0.48 -8.60 15.91
N GLN A 177 -0.64 -7.67 14.95
CA GLN A 177 0.09 -7.71 13.68
C GLN A 177 1.57 -7.38 13.88
N GLN A 178 1.89 -6.35 14.66
CA GLN A 178 3.29 -6.03 15.00
C GLN A 178 3.97 -7.22 15.68
N LYS A 179 3.27 -7.88 16.60
CA LYS A 179 3.81 -9.03 17.33
C LYS A 179 4.33 -10.10 16.37
N VAL A 180 3.52 -10.48 15.38
CA VAL A 180 3.87 -11.54 14.43
C VAL A 180 4.82 -11.05 13.33
N PHE A 181 4.57 -9.87 12.74
CA PHE A 181 5.35 -9.36 11.62
C PHE A 181 6.65 -8.66 12.02
N TYR A 182 6.86 -8.41 13.31
CA TYR A 182 8.07 -7.76 13.83
C TYR A 182 8.59 -8.37 15.13
N ASP A 183 7.83 -8.37 16.23
CA ASP A 183 8.38 -8.65 17.57
C ASP A 183 8.92 -10.09 17.69
N GLU A 184 8.23 -11.07 17.10
CA GLU A 184 8.60 -12.49 17.14
C GLU A 184 9.70 -12.89 16.15
N LEU A 185 10.10 -11.98 15.25
CA LEU A 185 11.21 -12.23 14.33
C LEU A 185 12.55 -12.37 15.09
N GLN A 186 13.46 -13.21 14.61
CA GLN A 186 14.83 -13.26 15.11
C GLN A 186 15.62 -12.02 14.66
N PRO A 187 16.68 -11.60 15.38
CA PRO A 187 17.46 -10.40 15.03
C PRO A 187 18.03 -10.40 13.60
N ASN A 188 18.35 -11.57 13.05
CA ASN A 188 18.87 -11.75 11.70
C ASN A 188 17.78 -11.93 10.62
N GLU A 189 16.50 -11.96 11.01
CA GLU A 189 15.40 -12.03 10.06
C GLU A 189 15.06 -10.66 9.47
N ARG A 190 14.32 -10.69 8.36
CA ARG A 190 13.88 -9.50 7.63
C ARG A 190 12.42 -9.19 7.94
N VAL A 191 12.13 -7.91 8.12
CA VAL A 191 10.76 -7.37 8.17
C VAL A 191 10.23 -7.34 6.74
N LEU A 192 9.19 -8.13 6.47
CA LEU A 192 8.60 -8.27 5.13
C LEU A 192 7.29 -7.48 4.94
N ALA A 193 6.70 -7.00 6.03
CA ALA A 193 5.46 -6.23 6.04
C ALA A 193 5.58 -5.10 7.07
N PHE A 194 5.02 -3.94 6.75
CA PHE A 194 5.14 -2.73 7.57
C PHE A 194 3.76 -2.24 8.01
N GLY A 195 3.57 -2.10 9.32
CA GLY A 195 2.29 -1.73 9.93
C GLY A 195 1.99 -0.24 9.87
N ALA A 196 0.71 0.09 10.00
CA ALA A 196 0.26 1.47 10.21
C ALA A 196 0.52 1.89 11.65
N ILE A 197 0.80 3.18 11.87
CA ILE A 197 0.76 3.76 13.23
C ILE A 197 -0.66 3.71 13.80
N HIS A 198 -0.77 3.82 15.11
CA HIS A 198 -2.07 3.97 15.77
C HIS A 198 -2.66 5.35 15.47
N THR A 199 -3.95 5.38 15.10
CA THR A 199 -4.68 6.64 15.08
C THR A 199 -5.32 6.89 16.43
N GLU A 200 -4.84 7.90 17.15
CA GLU A 200 -5.41 8.29 18.44
C GLU A 200 -6.57 9.30 18.30
N GLY A 201 -7.36 9.45 19.36
CA GLY A 201 -8.42 10.46 19.41
C GLY A 201 -9.77 9.98 18.86
N LYS A 202 -10.82 10.08 19.69
CA LYS A 202 -12.20 9.77 19.28
C LYS A 202 -12.79 10.79 18.31
N ASN A 203 -12.22 11.98 18.26
CA ASN A 203 -12.67 13.07 17.40
C ASN A 203 -11.82 13.11 16.12
N PRO A 204 -12.37 12.75 14.95
CA PRO A 204 -11.62 12.80 13.67
C PRO A 204 -11.19 14.22 13.26
N GLN A 205 -11.73 15.25 13.90
CA GLN A 205 -11.37 16.65 13.68
C GLN A 205 -10.34 17.19 14.68
N ALA A 206 -9.75 16.32 15.52
CA ALA A 206 -8.63 16.72 16.37
C ALA A 206 -7.43 17.19 15.52
N ALA A 207 -6.55 17.98 16.12
CA ALA A 207 -5.33 18.43 15.47
C ALA A 207 -4.49 17.22 14.99
N PRO A 208 -3.74 17.33 13.87
CA PRO A 208 -2.96 16.22 13.34
C PRO A 208 -2.03 15.58 14.37
N GLU A 209 -1.43 16.37 15.28
CA GLU A 209 -0.52 15.89 16.32
C GLU A 209 -1.21 15.03 17.40
N VAL A 210 -2.54 15.15 17.52
CA VAL A 210 -3.36 14.34 18.42
C VAL A 210 -3.78 13.04 17.74
N LEU A 211 -3.98 13.05 16.41
CA LEU A 211 -4.37 11.87 15.64
C LEU A 211 -3.16 10.98 15.31
N ASP A 212 -2.02 11.59 14.97
CA ASP A 212 -0.73 10.98 14.68
C ASP A 212 0.30 11.41 15.74
N PRO A 213 0.34 10.69 16.89
CA PRO A 213 1.33 10.94 17.93
C PRO A 213 2.70 10.30 17.62
N GLU A 214 2.78 9.36 16.67
CA GLU A 214 3.93 8.48 16.49
C GLU A 214 4.85 8.94 15.34
N LYS A 215 6.14 8.61 15.43
CA LYS A 215 7.05 8.69 14.29
C LYS A 215 7.20 7.33 13.64
N ALA A 216 7.61 7.33 12.38
CA ALA A 216 8.00 6.09 11.73
C ALA A 216 9.07 5.36 12.55
N ASN A 217 8.86 4.07 12.75
CA ASN A 217 9.79 3.17 13.44
C ASN A 217 10.06 1.97 12.54
N ASN A 218 10.84 0.97 12.97
CA ASN A 218 11.29 -0.07 12.05
C ASN A 218 10.16 -0.92 11.43
N TYR A 219 8.99 -0.98 12.08
CA TYR A 219 7.80 -1.67 11.60
C TYR A 219 6.70 -0.72 11.15
N ARG A 220 6.42 0.33 11.94
CA ARG A 220 5.34 1.29 11.71
C ARG A 220 5.80 2.34 10.69
N ARG A 221 5.38 2.22 9.43
CA ARG A 221 5.91 3.01 8.30
C ARG A 221 4.89 3.91 7.61
N TRP A 222 3.63 3.83 7.99
CA TRP A 222 2.58 4.56 7.28
C TRP A 222 1.39 4.87 8.18
N TRP A 223 0.49 5.71 7.68
CA TRP A 223 -0.72 6.15 8.35
C TRP A 223 -1.93 5.96 7.43
N ASN A 224 -2.83 5.06 7.81
CA ASN A 224 -4.00 4.68 7.01
C ASN A 224 -5.27 5.33 7.56
N ASN A 225 -5.88 6.24 6.79
CA ASN A 225 -6.94 7.12 7.31
C ASN A 225 -8.27 6.99 6.57
N PRO A 226 -9.40 6.87 7.29
CA PRO A 226 -10.69 7.10 6.67
C PRO A 226 -10.85 8.59 6.32
N TRP A 227 -11.56 8.90 5.23
CA TRP A 227 -11.72 10.30 4.78
C TRP A 227 -12.35 11.26 5.80
N ARG A 228 -13.06 10.73 6.81
CA ARG A 228 -13.70 11.54 7.86
C ARG A 228 -12.75 12.43 8.65
N VAL A 229 -11.44 12.15 8.64
CA VAL A 229 -10.44 13.03 9.29
C VAL A 229 -10.24 14.34 8.52
N VAL A 230 -10.59 14.37 7.24
CA VAL A 230 -10.62 15.56 6.38
C VAL A 230 -12.02 16.17 6.38
N GLU A 231 -13.05 15.37 6.10
CA GLU A 231 -14.45 15.81 6.08
C GLU A 231 -15.29 15.05 7.11
N ALA A 232 -15.52 15.65 8.29
CA ALA A 232 -16.14 14.99 9.45
C ALA A 232 -17.47 14.26 9.18
N ALA A 233 -18.27 14.79 8.25
CA ALA A 233 -19.57 14.24 7.89
C ALA A 233 -19.48 12.91 7.11
N GLY A 234 -18.28 12.52 6.66
CA GLY A 234 -18.03 11.38 5.81
C GLY A 234 -18.39 11.65 4.34
N GLN A 235 -17.99 10.73 3.47
CA GLN A 235 -18.17 10.84 2.02
C GLN A 235 -19.64 11.05 1.59
N PRO A 236 -20.63 10.31 2.13
CA PRO A 236 -22.03 10.43 1.68
C PRO A 236 -22.68 11.78 2.03
N ASN A 237 -22.09 12.52 2.98
CA ASN A 237 -22.60 13.81 3.45
C ASN A 237 -21.58 14.92 3.23
N ALA A 238 -20.61 14.70 2.34
CA ALA A 238 -19.60 15.69 2.02
C ALA A 238 -20.23 16.84 1.22
N GLY A 239 -20.18 18.06 1.76
CA GLY A 239 -20.57 19.27 1.02
C GLY A 239 -19.52 19.71 0.01
N GLU A 240 -19.62 20.95 -0.47
CA GLU A 240 -18.67 21.58 -1.39
C GLU A 240 -17.21 21.46 -0.92
N TRP A 241 -16.27 21.31 -1.85
CA TRP A 241 -14.84 21.31 -1.52
C TRP A 241 -14.38 22.76 -1.26
N THR A 242 -13.76 23.03 -0.11
CA THR A 242 -13.42 24.39 0.32
C THR A 242 -11.93 24.56 0.63
N PRO A 243 -11.40 25.80 0.67
CA PRO A 243 -10.02 26.06 1.09
C PRO A 243 -9.68 25.51 2.47
N GLU A 244 -10.62 25.50 3.42
CA GLU A 244 -10.43 24.98 4.77
C GLU A 244 -10.22 23.46 4.76
N LYS A 245 -10.98 22.73 3.92
CA LYS A 245 -10.81 21.28 3.71
C LYS A 245 -9.45 20.97 3.09
N MET A 246 -9.00 21.80 2.14
CA MET A 246 -7.66 21.69 1.57
C MET A 246 -6.56 21.95 2.61
N ALA A 247 -6.71 22.98 3.45
CA ALA A 247 -5.77 23.27 4.52
C ALA A 247 -5.69 22.12 5.54
N ARG A 248 -6.84 21.53 5.89
CA ARG A 248 -6.91 20.35 6.76
C ARG A 248 -6.19 19.14 6.15
N LEU A 249 -6.45 18.84 4.88
CA LEU A 249 -5.78 17.76 4.16
C LEU A 249 -4.25 17.94 4.15
N ARG A 250 -3.78 19.15 3.81
CA ARG A 250 -2.34 19.46 3.83
C ARG A 250 -1.71 19.28 5.20
N ALA A 251 -2.35 19.78 6.26
CA ALA A 251 -1.84 19.65 7.61
C ALA A 251 -1.65 18.18 8.04
N LEU A 252 -2.58 17.30 7.64
CA LEU A 252 -2.46 15.86 7.90
C LEU A 252 -1.29 15.22 7.14
N VAL A 253 -1.15 15.57 5.84
CA VAL A 253 -0.09 15.03 4.99
C VAL A 253 1.28 15.52 5.42
N GLU A 254 1.43 16.83 5.65
CA GLU A 254 2.67 17.45 6.13
C GLU A 254 3.12 16.84 7.47
N ARG A 255 2.17 16.56 8.37
CA ARG A 255 2.44 15.88 9.64
C ARG A 255 3.00 14.47 9.42
N ALA A 256 2.32 13.64 8.62
CA ALA A 256 2.79 12.30 8.29
C ALA A 256 4.20 12.31 7.70
N HIS A 257 4.43 13.17 6.70
CA HIS A 257 5.72 13.25 6.02
C HIS A 257 6.83 13.74 6.94
N ALA A 258 6.55 14.72 7.81
CA ALA A 258 7.50 15.18 8.84
C ALA A 258 7.84 14.07 9.86
N ASN A 259 6.92 13.13 10.09
CA ASN A 259 7.11 11.94 10.92
C ASN A 259 7.72 10.76 10.16
N GLY A 260 8.03 10.90 8.87
CA GLY A 260 8.61 9.85 8.03
C GLY A 260 7.63 8.75 7.62
N LEU A 261 6.33 9.03 7.63
CA LEU A 261 5.26 8.09 7.34
C LEU A 261 4.68 8.33 5.95
N TRP A 262 4.46 7.27 5.18
CA TRP A 262 3.53 7.36 4.03
C TRP A 262 2.10 7.56 4.53
N ILE A 263 1.25 8.24 3.78
CA ILE A 263 -0.15 8.48 4.17
C ILE A 263 -1.15 8.00 3.10
N ARG A 264 -2.22 7.35 3.56
CA ARG A 264 -3.33 6.87 2.74
C ARG A 264 -4.65 7.47 3.18
N PHE A 265 -5.52 7.77 2.22
CA PHE A 265 -6.93 8.08 2.46
C PHE A 265 -7.87 7.12 1.73
N TYR A 266 -8.88 6.62 2.45
CA TYR A 266 -9.86 5.68 1.91
C TYR A 266 -11.32 5.98 2.30
N THR A 267 -12.31 5.63 1.49
CA THR A 267 -12.25 5.40 0.03
C THR A 267 -12.97 6.56 -0.64
N LEU A 268 -12.47 7.02 -1.78
CA LEU A 268 -12.90 8.26 -2.41
C LEU A 268 -13.65 7.96 -3.71
N ASP A 269 -14.94 7.63 -3.61
CA ASP A 269 -15.74 7.22 -4.77
C ASP A 269 -16.81 8.24 -5.14
N GLY A 270 -17.24 8.20 -6.40
CA GLY A 270 -18.19 9.12 -7.01
C GLY A 270 -19.14 8.41 -7.96
N ALA A 271 -19.64 7.25 -7.57
CA ALA A 271 -20.47 6.39 -8.42
C ALA A 271 -21.95 6.79 -8.38
N THR A 272 -22.68 6.51 -9.44
CA THR A 272 -24.15 6.51 -9.43
C THR A 272 -24.68 5.29 -8.65
N GLU A 273 -25.95 5.33 -8.22
CA GLU A 273 -26.58 4.19 -7.54
C GLU A 273 -26.55 2.90 -8.38
N LYS A 274 -26.70 3.04 -9.70
CA LYS A 274 -26.61 1.91 -10.63
C LYS A 274 -25.21 1.31 -10.65
N GLU A 275 -24.17 2.14 -10.70
CA GLU A 275 -22.78 1.68 -10.69
C GLU A 275 -22.43 1.00 -9.37
N LEU A 276 -22.89 1.52 -8.24
CA LEU A 276 -22.70 0.89 -6.93
C LEU A 276 -23.18 -0.57 -6.94
N SER A 277 -24.42 -0.80 -7.41
CA SER A 277 -25.00 -2.14 -7.45
C SER A 277 -24.34 -3.05 -8.48
N CYS A 278 -24.02 -2.56 -9.68
CA CYS A 278 -23.45 -3.39 -10.74
C CYS A 278 -21.99 -3.79 -10.47
N ASN A 279 -21.26 -2.96 -9.74
CA ASN A 279 -19.83 -3.16 -9.53
C ASN A 279 -19.48 -3.64 -8.13
N GLY A 280 -20.45 -3.74 -7.21
CA GLY A 280 -20.21 -4.19 -5.84
C GLY A 280 -19.41 -3.18 -5.04
N TRP A 281 -19.74 -1.90 -5.18
CA TRP A 281 -19.11 -0.78 -4.47
C TRP A 281 -20.00 -0.28 -3.35
N PHE A 282 -19.40 0.23 -2.27
CA PHE A 282 -20.16 0.59 -1.08
C PHE A 282 -20.62 2.05 -1.09
N ARG A 283 -21.91 2.27 -0.79
CA ARG A 283 -22.49 3.61 -0.66
C ARG A 283 -21.80 4.46 0.41
N SER A 284 -21.24 3.85 1.46
CA SER A 284 -20.57 4.54 2.56
C SER A 284 -19.31 5.31 2.16
N TYR A 285 -18.70 4.97 1.02
CA TYR A 285 -17.49 5.62 0.51
C TYR A 285 -17.76 6.64 -0.60
N ASN A 286 -19.03 6.83 -0.96
CA ASN A 286 -19.41 7.53 -2.17
C ASN A 286 -19.81 8.98 -1.89
N PHE A 287 -19.22 9.92 -2.62
CA PHE A 287 -19.54 11.35 -2.63
C PHE A 287 -20.78 11.69 -3.49
N GLY A 288 -21.37 10.71 -4.15
CA GLY A 288 -22.60 10.82 -4.94
C GLY A 288 -22.39 11.21 -6.41
N SER A 289 -21.20 11.66 -6.80
CA SER A 289 -20.87 11.96 -8.20
C SER A 289 -19.37 11.89 -8.49
N LEU A 290 -19.03 11.58 -9.75
CA LEU A 290 -17.64 11.49 -10.20
C LEU A 290 -16.92 12.84 -10.11
N GLU A 291 -17.64 13.93 -10.33
CA GLU A 291 -17.08 15.29 -10.20
C GLU A 291 -16.70 15.60 -8.74
N ALA A 292 -17.55 15.21 -7.79
CA ALA A 292 -17.25 15.39 -6.37
C ALA A 292 -16.03 14.55 -5.94
N ALA A 293 -15.91 13.32 -6.43
CA ALA A 293 -14.74 12.47 -6.19
C ALA A 293 -13.47 13.03 -6.84
N ARG A 294 -13.52 13.43 -8.12
CA ARG A 294 -12.38 14.02 -8.85
C ARG A 294 -11.82 15.25 -8.17
N SER A 295 -12.69 16.10 -7.62
CA SER A 295 -12.26 17.30 -6.89
C SER A 295 -11.34 16.92 -5.70
N ARG A 296 -11.62 15.79 -5.04
CA ARG A 296 -10.88 15.29 -3.89
C ARG A 296 -9.66 14.47 -4.29
N TRP A 297 -9.72 13.73 -5.39
CA TRP A 297 -8.54 13.10 -5.99
C TRP A 297 -7.48 14.14 -6.38
N ARG A 298 -7.89 15.22 -7.05
CA ARG A 298 -6.99 16.33 -7.41
C ARG A 298 -6.43 17.03 -6.17
N ALA A 299 -7.25 17.23 -5.15
CA ALA A 299 -6.80 17.82 -3.89
C ALA A 299 -5.78 16.91 -3.18
N ALA A 300 -6.02 15.61 -3.11
CA ALA A 300 -5.10 14.63 -2.54
C ALA A 300 -3.79 14.56 -3.32
N GLN A 301 -3.84 14.58 -4.64
CA GLN A 301 -2.65 14.67 -5.49
C GLN A 301 -1.87 15.96 -5.24
N ALA A 302 -2.55 17.11 -5.20
CA ALA A 302 -1.94 18.41 -4.94
C ALA A 302 -1.38 18.56 -3.51
N ALA A 303 -1.85 17.75 -2.57
CA ALA A 303 -1.34 17.67 -1.21
C ALA A 303 -0.21 16.62 -1.07
N HIS A 304 0.16 15.92 -2.14
CA HIS A 304 1.17 14.84 -2.13
C HIS A 304 0.78 13.63 -1.25
N VAL A 305 -0.50 13.30 -1.14
CA VAL A 305 -0.94 12.04 -0.52
C VAL A 305 -0.25 10.87 -1.23
N ASP A 306 0.31 9.91 -0.47
CA ASP A 306 1.06 8.80 -1.06
C ASP A 306 0.14 7.77 -1.73
N TYR A 307 -1.00 7.46 -1.10
CA TYR A 307 -1.97 6.48 -1.59
C TYR A 307 -3.40 7.02 -1.55
N ILE A 308 -4.07 7.05 -2.70
CA ILE A 308 -5.47 7.46 -2.83
C ILE A 308 -6.30 6.23 -3.16
N ALA A 309 -7.13 5.78 -2.22
CA ALA A 309 -7.95 4.59 -2.42
C ALA A 309 -9.27 4.93 -3.10
N SER A 310 -9.59 4.18 -4.17
CA SER A 310 -10.90 4.25 -4.83
C SER A 310 -11.29 2.90 -5.43
N ASP A 311 -12.57 2.60 -5.39
CA ASP A 311 -13.19 1.50 -6.13
C ASP A 311 -13.22 1.80 -7.66
N GLN A 312 -13.09 3.07 -8.06
CA GLN A 312 -13.01 3.57 -9.44
C GLN A 312 -11.56 3.76 -9.91
N TYR A 313 -10.69 2.82 -9.54
CA TYR A 313 -9.24 2.96 -9.65
C TYR A 313 -8.72 3.21 -11.07
N GLU A 314 -9.39 2.74 -12.14
CA GLU A 314 -8.93 3.06 -13.51
C GLU A 314 -9.19 4.52 -13.88
N LEU A 315 -10.26 5.11 -13.36
CA LEU A 315 -10.54 6.53 -13.55
C LEU A 315 -9.58 7.38 -12.73
N LEU A 316 -9.30 6.97 -11.49
CA LEU A 316 -8.30 7.63 -10.65
C LEU A 316 -6.91 7.58 -11.29
N ALA A 317 -6.46 6.44 -11.82
CA ALA A 317 -5.17 6.33 -12.50
C ALA A 317 -5.04 7.27 -13.71
N LYS A 318 -6.12 7.41 -14.50
CA LYS A 318 -6.18 8.37 -15.61
C LYS A 318 -6.13 9.82 -15.12
N GLU A 319 -6.80 10.13 -14.02
CA GLU A 319 -6.77 11.47 -13.41
C GLU A 319 -5.35 11.82 -12.94
N LEU A 320 -4.69 10.91 -12.21
CA LEU A 320 -3.35 11.14 -11.67
C LEU A 320 -2.28 11.28 -12.75
N SER A 321 -2.42 10.58 -13.88
CA SER A 321 -1.49 10.69 -15.01
C SER A 321 -1.68 11.99 -15.80
N SER A 322 -2.90 12.53 -15.88
CA SER A 322 -3.20 13.78 -16.58
C SER A 322 -2.62 15.03 -15.90
N GLY A 323 -2.28 14.94 -14.60
CA GLY A 323 -1.68 16.02 -13.83
C GLY A 323 -0.15 16.13 -13.91
N LYS A 324 0.54 15.29 -14.69
CA LYS A 324 2.02 15.25 -14.79
C LYS A 324 2.62 16.12 -15.89
N HIS A 325 1.91 17.17 -16.33
CA HIS A 325 2.35 18.08 -17.40
C HIS A 325 3.16 19.27 -16.91
#